data_AF-A0A821QXB2-F1
#
_entry.id   AF-A0A821QXB2-F1
#
_cell.length_a   1.000
_cell.length_b   1.000
_cell.length_c   1.000
_cell.angle_alpha   90.00
_cell.angle_beta   90.00
_cell.angle_gamma   90.00
#
_symmetry.space_group_name_H-M   'P 1'
#
loop_
_entity.id
_entity.type
_entity.pdbx_description
1 polymer ?
#
loop_
_entity_poly.entity_id
_entity_poly.type
_entity_poly.pdbx_seq_one_letter_code
_entity_poly.pdbx_strand_id
1 'polypeptide(L)'
;MGNLICVLNHCSQFGSEMILGDECHMHIYEQGGCATLARIHSRTVPTQPDGTLLLKDIEQRIRTVKDDDHFPVTKLVCLENTHNRMGGKVLTVEYIESVGKLCQQYGLKLHMDGARLMNAAVKLGVEPAQLVQSCDSVSFCLSKG
;
A
#
# COMPACT_ATOMS: atom_id res chain seq x y z
N MET A 1 -14.41 5.87 1.91
CA MET A 1 -13.35 6.06 0.88
C MET A 1 -12.12 6.72 1.52
N GLY A 2 -11.43 6.04 2.45
CA GLY A 2 -10.21 6.60 3.05
C GLY A 2 -9.00 6.48 2.11
N ASN A 3 -8.87 5.32 1.45
CA ASN A 3 -7.74 5.00 0.58
C ASN A 3 -7.64 5.96 -0.61
N LEU A 4 -8.75 6.30 -1.27
CA LEU A 4 -8.76 7.24 -2.40
C LEU A 4 -8.20 8.62 -2.02
N ILE A 5 -8.56 9.14 -0.84
CA ILE A 5 -8.04 10.43 -0.35
C ILE A 5 -6.53 10.33 -0.11
N CYS A 6 -6.07 9.21 0.45
CA CYS A 6 -4.64 8.96 0.60
C CYS A 6 -3.90 8.97 -0.75
N VAL A 7 -4.45 8.30 -1.77
CA VAL A 7 -3.86 8.28 -3.12
C VAL A 7 -3.76 9.70 -3.69
N LEU A 8 -4.84 10.49 -3.60
CA LEU A 8 -4.85 11.89 -4.05
C LEU A 8 -3.81 12.75 -3.33
N ASN A 9 -3.59 12.50 -2.03
CA ASN A 9 -2.64 13.26 -1.23
C ASN A 9 -1.18 12.93 -1.58
N HIS A 10 -0.84 11.64 -1.62
CA HIS A 10 0.55 11.20 -1.81
C HIS A 10 0.98 11.20 -3.28
N CYS A 11 0.05 11.07 -4.21
CA CYS A 11 0.28 11.13 -5.65
C CYS A 11 -0.21 12.47 -6.23
N SER A 12 0.18 13.59 -5.63
CA SER A 12 -0.32 14.93 -5.99
C SER A 12 0.11 15.41 -7.39
N GLN A 13 1.13 14.78 -7.99
CA GLN A 13 1.64 15.12 -9.30
C GLN A 13 0.95 14.30 -10.40
N PHE A 14 0.51 14.95 -11.48
CA PHE A 14 -0.01 14.24 -12.66
C PHE A 14 1.05 13.30 -13.25
N GLY A 15 0.59 12.14 -13.73
CA GLY A 15 1.50 11.08 -14.20
C GLY A 15 2.14 10.29 -13.06
N SER A 16 1.68 10.43 -11.81
CA SER A 16 2.13 9.54 -10.74
C SER A 16 1.55 8.12 -10.90
N GLU A 17 2.29 7.13 -10.43
CA GLU A 17 1.82 5.76 -10.24
C GLU A 17 1.97 5.31 -8.78
N MET A 18 1.15 4.33 -8.41
CA MET A 18 1.26 3.62 -7.13
C MET A 18 1.49 2.13 -7.34
N ILE A 19 2.27 1.52 -6.45
CA ILE A 19 2.51 0.08 -6.39
C ILE A 19 1.63 -0.52 -5.30
N LEU A 20 0.98 -1.65 -5.59
CA LEU A 20 0.08 -2.35 -4.67
C LEU A 20 -0.05 -3.83 -5.05
N GLY A 21 -0.65 -4.65 -4.19
CA GLY A 21 -1.00 -6.02 -4.51
C GLY A 21 -2.07 -6.11 -5.61
N ASP A 22 -1.99 -7.10 -6.48
CA ASP A 22 -3.04 -7.42 -7.47
C ASP A 22 -4.34 -7.89 -6.80
N GLU A 23 -4.26 -8.44 -5.59
CA GLU A 23 -5.41 -8.95 -4.84
C GLU A 23 -5.93 -7.99 -3.76
N CYS A 24 -5.47 -6.74 -3.71
CA CYS A 24 -5.85 -5.81 -2.64
C CYS A 24 -7.16 -5.03 -2.93
N HIS A 25 -7.79 -4.52 -1.88
CA HIS A 25 -9.06 -3.80 -1.91
C HIS A 25 -9.02 -2.59 -2.84
N MET A 26 -7.97 -1.79 -2.73
CA MET A 26 -7.76 -0.61 -3.58
C MET A 26 -7.72 -0.94 -5.07
N HIS A 27 -7.29 -2.16 -5.46
CA HIS A 27 -7.29 -2.59 -6.86
C HIS A 27 -8.65 -3.13 -7.29
N ILE A 28 -9.21 -4.07 -6.51
CA ILE A 28 -10.35 -4.88 -6.94
C ILE A 28 -11.71 -4.26 -6.58
N TYR A 29 -11.82 -3.62 -5.41
CA TYR A 29 -13.11 -3.30 -4.79
C TYR A 29 -13.43 -1.80 -4.73
N GLU A 30 -12.64 -0.95 -5.40
CA GLU A 30 -12.84 0.51 -5.40
C GLU A 30 -13.29 1.05 -6.76
N GLN A 31 -13.84 0.19 -7.64
CA GLN A 31 -14.35 0.57 -8.96
C GLN A 31 -13.32 1.35 -9.80
N GLY A 32 -12.03 1.06 -9.62
CA GLY A 32 -10.94 1.77 -10.28
C GLY A 32 -10.83 3.24 -9.89
N GLY A 33 -11.31 3.65 -8.71
CA GLY A 33 -11.33 5.05 -8.26
C GLY A 33 -9.96 5.75 -8.32
N CYS A 34 -8.87 5.02 -8.09
CA CYS A 34 -7.52 5.55 -8.26
C CYS A 34 -7.22 5.99 -9.71
N ALA A 35 -7.65 5.22 -10.70
CA ALA A 35 -7.47 5.55 -12.11
C ALA A 35 -8.49 6.61 -12.57
N THR A 36 -9.76 6.47 -12.19
CA THR A 36 -10.85 7.30 -12.71
C THR A 36 -10.92 8.69 -12.05
N LEU A 37 -10.70 8.77 -10.74
CA LEU A 37 -10.84 10.01 -9.97
C LEU A 37 -9.49 10.62 -9.61
N ALA A 38 -8.52 9.79 -9.19
CA ALA A 38 -7.20 10.29 -8.83
C ALA A 38 -6.24 10.41 -10.02
N ARG A 39 -6.61 9.86 -11.20
CA ARG A 39 -5.78 9.85 -12.42
C ARG A 39 -4.41 9.20 -12.17
N ILE A 40 -4.37 8.20 -11.30
CA ILE A 40 -3.16 7.48 -10.91
C ILE A 40 -3.14 6.12 -11.60
N HIS A 41 -1.99 5.82 -12.21
CA HIS A 41 -1.74 4.51 -12.78
C HIS A 41 -1.45 3.49 -11.67
N SER A 42 -2.14 2.36 -11.68
CA SER A 42 -1.87 1.26 -10.75
C SER A 42 -0.82 0.33 -11.33
N ARG A 43 0.18 -0.03 -10.52
CA ARG A 43 1.23 -0.98 -10.89
C ARG A 43 1.26 -2.14 -9.92
N THR A 44 0.63 -3.24 -10.30
CA THR A 44 0.37 -4.35 -9.37
C THR A 44 1.55 -5.30 -9.21
N VAL A 45 1.71 -5.82 -7.99
CA VAL A 45 2.63 -6.90 -7.58
C VAL A 45 1.80 -8.14 -7.22
N PRO A 46 2.25 -9.36 -7.55
CA PRO A 46 1.59 -10.58 -7.09
C PRO A 46 1.52 -10.66 -5.56
N THR A 47 0.32 -10.70 -5.01
CA THR A 47 0.09 -10.95 -3.59
C THR A 47 0.43 -12.40 -3.26
N GLN A 48 1.27 -12.59 -2.23
CA GLN A 48 1.64 -13.91 -1.74
C GLN A 48 0.50 -14.54 -0.89
N PRO A 49 0.46 -15.89 -0.74
CA PRO A 49 -0.57 -16.56 0.07
C PRO A 49 -0.63 -16.13 1.54
N ASP A 50 0.43 -15.53 2.07
CA ASP A 50 0.50 -14.95 3.42
C ASP A 50 0.07 -13.47 3.48
N GLY A 51 -0.38 -12.89 2.36
CA GLY A 51 -0.77 -11.48 2.24
C GLY A 51 0.38 -10.53 1.93
N THR A 52 1.63 -10.98 1.99
CA THR A 52 2.79 -10.12 1.72
C THR A 52 2.95 -9.86 0.22
N LEU A 53 3.77 -8.87 -0.11
CA LEU A 53 4.32 -8.62 -1.43
C LEU A 53 5.82 -8.86 -1.34
N LEU A 54 6.43 -9.59 -2.28
CA LEU A 54 7.87 -9.81 -2.22
C LEU A 54 8.60 -8.46 -2.41
N LEU A 55 9.52 -8.12 -1.51
CA LEU A 55 10.30 -6.88 -1.56
C LEU A 55 10.99 -6.67 -2.91
N LYS A 56 11.58 -7.74 -3.45
CA LYS A 56 12.19 -7.74 -4.79
C LYS A 56 11.20 -7.36 -5.89
N ASP A 57 9.93 -7.78 -5.75
CA ASP A 57 8.90 -7.56 -6.77
C ASP A 57 8.37 -6.13 -6.68
N ILE A 58 8.31 -5.56 -5.47
CA ILE A 58 8.06 -4.12 -5.27
C ILE A 58 9.20 -3.33 -5.91
N GLU A 59 10.45 -3.62 -5.53
CA GLU A 59 11.64 -2.90 -5.98
C GLU A 59 11.79 -2.90 -7.51
N GLN A 60 11.57 -4.05 -8.16
CA GLN A 60 11.60 -4.18 -9.63
C GLN A 60 10.53 -3.35 -10.35
N ARG A 61 9.47 -2.93 -9.65
CA ARG A 61 8.40 -2.10 -10.21
C ARG A 61 8.63 -0.61 -9.99
N ILE A 62 9.57 -0.24 -9.13
CA ILE A 62 9.94 1.16 -8.93
C ILE A 62 10.63 1.67 -10.19
N ARG A 63 10.11 2.75 -10.75
CA ARG A 63 10.74 3.43 -11.89
C ARG A 63 11.83 4.36 -11.38
N THR A 64 13.07 4.06 -11.75
CA THR A 64 14.28 4.76 -11.26
C THR A 64 14.90 5.67 -12.30
N VAL A 65 14.48 5.58 -13.57
CA VAL A 65 14.97 6.46 -14.63
C VAL A 65 14.46 7.87 -14.35
N LYS A 66 15.39 8.79 -14.08
CA LYS A 66 15.08 10.20 -13.88
C LYS A 66 14.80 10.85 -15.24
N ASP A 67 13.84 11.76 -15.25
CA ASP A 67 13.52 12.64 -16.40
C ASP A 67 13.17 11.87 -17.70
N ASP A 68 12.57 10.67 -17.56
CA ASP A 68 12.01 9.93 -18.68
C ASP A 68 10.49 10.13 -18.77
N ASP A 69 10.08 11.00 -19.69
CA ASP A 69 8.68 11.39 -19.89
C ASP A 69 7.80 10.28 -20.49
N HIS A 70 8.37 9.12 -20.88
CA HIS A 70 7.59 7.99 -21.40
C HIS A 70 6.87 7.21 -20.28
N PHE A 71 7.26 7.40 -19.02
CA PHE A 71 6.78 6.60 -17.92
C PHE A 71 6.13 7.42 -16.80
N PRO A 72 5.11 6.87 -16.11
CA PRO A 72 4.64 7.44 -14.86
C PRO A 72 5.75 7.52 -13.80
N VAL A 73 5.59 8.40 -12.82
CA VAL A 73 6.53 8.52 -11.69
C VAL A 73 6.02 7.69 -10.52
N THR A 74 6.78 6.69 -10.06
CA THR A 74 6.44 5.93 -8.87
C THR A 74 6.49 6.85 -7.64
N LYS A 75 5.39 6.97 -6.89
CA LYS A 75 5.32 7.83 -5.68
C LYS A 75 4.91 7.10 -4.41
N LEU A 76 4.12 6.03 -4.54
CA LEU A 76 3.39 5.43 -3.43
C LEU A 76 3.45 3.90 -3.50
N VAL A 77 3.68 3.27 -2.35
CA VAL A 77 3.43 1.85 -2.12
C VAL A 77 2.25 1.72 -1.17
N CYS A 78 1.28 0.84 -1.49
CA CYS A 78 0.14 0.55 -0.65
C CYS A 78 0.17 -0.92 -0.19
N LEU A 79 -0.01 -1.12 1.11
CA LEU A 79 -0.21 -2.45 1.72
C LEU A 79 -1.65 -2.56 2.25
N GLU A 80 -2.13 -3.79 2.44
CA GLU A 80 -3.42 -4.07 3.09
C GLU A 80 -3.18 -4.97 4.32
N ASN A 81 -3.58 -4.52 5.51
CA ASN A 81 -3.43 -5.30 6.74
C ASN A 81 -4.64 -5.15 7.69
N THR A 82 -5.38 -6.20 7.97
CA THR A 82 -5.25 -7.58 7.46
C THR A 82 -5.64 -7.70 5.98
N HIS A 83 -5.00 -8.60 5.24
CA HIS A 83 -5.30 -8.83 3.82
C HIS A 83 -6.57 -9.67 3.65
N ASN A 84 -7.63 -9.06 3.12
CA ASN A 84 -8.98 -9.63 3.03
C ASN A 84 -9.04 -10.88 2.14
N ARG A 85 -8.55 -10.77 0.90
CA ARG A 85 -8.61 -11.88 -0.08
C ARG A 85 -7.67 -13.05 0.22
N MET A 86 -6.69 -12.87 1.09
CA MET A 86 -5.83 -13.96 1.57
C MET A 86 -6.39 -14.65 2.82
N GLY A 87 -7.65 -14.37 3.18
CA GLY A 87 -8.30 -14.97 4.35
C GLY A 87 -7.99 -14.25 5.65
N GLY A 88 -7.82 -12.92 5.60
CA GLY A 88 -7.53 -12.10 6.78
C GLY A 88 -6.09 -12.27 7.30
N LYS A 89 -5.13 -12.52 6.41
CA LYS A 89 -3.72 -12.66 6.81
C LYS A 89 -3.20 -11.38 7.42
N VAL A 90 -2.32 -11.55 8.40
CA VAL A 90 -1.70 -10.46 9.13
C VAL A 90 -0.27 -10.29 8.64
N LEU A 91 0.08 -9.08 8.22
CA LEU A 91 1.45 -8.70 7.92
C LEU A 91 2.19 -8.41 9.23
N THR A 92 3.41 -8.95 9.39
CA THR A 92 4.20 -8.73 10.60
C THR A 92 4.79 -7.31 10.64
N VAL A 93 5.17 -6.85 11.83
CA VAL A 93 5.81 -5.54 12.03
C VAL A 93 7.11 -5.47 11.22
N GLU A 94 7.93 -6.53 11.25
CA GLU A 94 9.22 -6.60 10.58
C GLU A 94 9.08 -6.52 9.05
N TYR A 95 8.03 -7.14 8.51
CA TYR A 95 7.74 -7.04 7.08
C TYR A 95 7.35 -5.61 6.69
N ILE A 96 6.46 -4.97 7.45
CA ILE A 96 6.03 -3.58 7.19
C ILE A 96 7.23 -2.63 7.31
N GLU A 97 8.09 -2.81 8.30
CA GLU A 97 9.34 -2.07 8.44
C GLU A 97 10.28 -2.27 7.25
N SER A 98 10.38 -3.49 6.73
CA SER A 98 11.21 -3.78 5.55
C SER A 98 10.70 -3.05 4.31
N VAL A 99 9.37 -3.00 4.11
CA VAL A 99 8.77 -2.21 3.02
C VAL A 99 8.96 -0.71 3.26
N GLY A 100 8.85 -0.25 4.51
CA GLY A 100 9.11 1.15 4.88
C GLY A 100 10.54 1.58 4.57
N LYS A 101 11.54 0.75 4.92
CA LYS A 101 12.95 0.98 4.58
C LYS A 101 13.17 1.05 3.07
N LEU A 102 12.54 0.16 2.31
CA LEU A 102 12.58 0.19 0.85
C LEU A 102 11.97 1.51 0.31
N CYS A 103 10.80 1.92 0.82
CA CYS A 103 10.18 3.17 0.41
C CYS A 103 11.09 4.37 0.72
N GLN A 104 11.70 4.40 1.91
CA GLN A 104 12.64 5.45 2.30
C GLN A 104 13.86 5.52 1.36
N GLN A 105 14.45 4.37 1.00
CA GLN A 105 15.58 4.29 0.08
C GLN A 105 15.27 4.93 -1.29
N TYR A 106 14.04 4.78 -1.78
CA TYR A 106 13.60 5.30 -3.07
C TYR A 106 12.83 6.63 -2.99
N GLY A 107 12.69 7.22 -1.79
CA GLY A 107 11.92 8.45 -1.59
C GLY A 107 10.42 8.31 -1.87
N LEU A 108 9.87 7.10 -1.70
CA LEU A 108 8.46 6.79 -1.88
C LEU A 108 7.70 6.92 -0.56
N LYS A 109 6.38 7.11 -0.67
CA LYS A 109 5.45 7.06 0.45
C LYS A 109 4.91 5.65 0.67
N LEU A 110 4.62 5.31 1.93
CA LEU A 110 3.98 4.05 2.30
C LEU A 110 2.60 4.30 2.92
N HIS A 111 1.56 3.74 2.31
CA HIS A 111 0.20 3.74 2.84
C HIS A 111 -0.22 2.34 3.32
N MET A 112 -0.93 2.30 4.44
CA MET A 112 -1.60 1.10 4.94
C MET A 112 -3.13 1.21 4.79
N ASP A 113 -3.74 0.34 3.98
CA ASP A 113 -5.16 0.02 4.10
C ASP A 113 -5.37 -0.80 5.38
N GLY A 114 -5.75 -0.10 6.44
CA GLY A 114 -5.93 -0.64 7.77
C GLY A 114 -7.39 -0.93 8.10
N ALA A 115 -8.19 -1.37 7.11
CA ALA A 115 -9.61 -1.68 7.31
C ALA A 115 -9.90 -2.64 8.49
N ARG A 116 -8.92 -3.46 8.88
CA ARG A 116 -8.96 -4.35 10.05
C ARG A 116 -7.66 -4.26 10.86
N LEU A 117 -7.11 -3.06 11.01
CA LEU A 117 -5.85 -2.82 11.71
C LEU A 117 -5.86 -3.36 13.14
N MET A 118 -6.97 -3.16 13.88
CA MET A 118 -7.07 -3.65 15.27
C MET A 118 -6.99 -5.17 15.35
N ASN A 119 -7.57 -5.90 14.39
CA ASN A 119 -7.49 -7.37 14.36
C ASN A 119 -6.03 -7.83 14.17
N ALA A 120 -5.27 -7.14 13.32
CA ALA A 120 -3.85 -7.41 13.14
C ALA A 120 -3.06 -7.15 14.44
N ALA A 121 -3.29 -6.00 15.08
CA ALA A 121 -2.65 -5.62 16.34
C ALA A 121 -2.92 -6.64 17.46
N VAL A 122 -4.19 -7.04 17.65
CA VAL A 122 -4.58 -8.07 18.62
C VAL A 122 -3.95 -9.42 18.30
N LYS A 123 -3.92 -9.82 17.02
CA LYS A 123 -3.34 -11.11 16.60
C LYS A 123 -1.83 -11.18 16.87
N LEU A 124 -1.13 -10.06 16.71
CA LEU A 124 0.32 -9.96 16.93
C LEU A 124 0.68 -9.65 18.39
N GLY A 125 -0.29 -9.21 19.21
CA GLY A 125 -0.04 -8.80 20.59
C GLY A 125 0.78 -7.51 20.69
N VAL A 126 0.59 -6.58 19.74
CA VAL A 126 1.32 -5.30 19.67
C VAL A 126 0.36 -4.12 19.67
N GLU A 127 0.86 -2.94 20.04
CA GLU A 127 0.10 -1.69 19.92
C GLU A 127 -0.15 -1.36 18.43
N PRO A 128 -1.35 -0.88 18.04
CA PRO A 128 -1.62 -0.50 16.65
C PRO A 128 -0.63 0.52 16.09
N ALA A 129 -0.16 1.44 16.93
CA ALA A 129 0.82 2.46 16.56
C ALA A 129 2.18 1.84 16.15
N GLN A 130 2.59 0.75 16.80
CA GLN A 130 3.82 0.03 16.46
C GLN A 130 3.69 -0.62 15.08
N LEU A 131 2.52 -1.17 14.75
CA LEU A 131 2.28 -1.87 13.49
C LEU A 131 2.37 -0.96 12.26
N VAL A 132 2.06 0.33 12.42
CA VAL A 132 2.05 1.32 11.32
C VAL A 132 3.14 2.38 11.45
N GLN A 133 4.11 2.18 12.34
CA GLN A 133 5.16 3.18 12.61
C GLN A 133 5.97 3.54 11.36
N SER A 134 6.14 2.60 10.43
CA SER A 134 6.86 2.80 9.17
C SER A 134 5.99 3.36 8.04
N CYS A 135 4.68 3.57 8.26
CA CYS A 135 3.75 4.08 7.26
C CYS A 135 3.62 5.60 7.36
N ASP A 136 3.57 6.29 6.21
CA ASP A 136 3.28 7.73 6.15
C ASP A 136 1.80 8.04 6.36
N SER A 137 0.91 7.07 6.07
CA SER A 137 -0.52 7.20 6.30
C SER A 137 -1.18 5.84 6.50
N VAL A 138 -2.30 5.83 7.22
CA VAL A 138 -3.12 4.64 7.45
C VAL A 138 -4.60 5.00 7.29
N SER A 139 -5.37 4.12 6.67
CA SER A 139 -6.83 4.17 6.74
C SER A 139 -7.32 3.31 7.91
N PHE A 140 -8.28 3.81 8.68
CA PHE A 140 -8.84 3.10 9.84
C PHE A 140 -10.35 3.00 9.70
N CYS A 141 -10.89 1.77 9.73
CA CYS A 141 -12.32 1.53 9.50
C CYS A 141 -13.06 1.27 10.82
N LEU A 142 -14.03 2.12 11.13
CA LEU A 142 -14.87 2.02 12.34
C LEU A 142 -16.17 1.23 12.12
N SER A 143 -16.48 0.87 10.87
CA SER A 143 -17.70 0.15 10.50
C SER A 143 -17.46 -1.34 10.23
N LYS A 144 -16.35 -1.88 10.74
CA LYS A 144 -15.95 -3.29 10.69
C LYS A 144 -15.50 -3.73 12.10
N GLY A 145 -15.39 -5.03 12.32
CA GLY A 145 -14.84 -5.67 13.51
C GLY A 145 -14.35 -7.06 13.16
#